data_AF-E4YXR2-F1
#
_entry.id   AF-E4YXR2-F1
#
_cell.length_a   1.000
_cell.length_b   1.000
_cell.length_c   1.000
_cell.angle_alpha   90.00
_cell.angle_beta   90.00
_cell.angle_gamma   90.00
#
_symmetry.space_group_name_H-M   'P 1'
#
loop_
_entity.id
_entity.type
_entity.pdbx_description
1 polymer ?
#
loop_
_entity_poly.entity_id
_entity_poly.type
_entity_poly.pdbx_seq_one_letter_code
_entity_poly.pdbx_strand_id
1 'polypeptide(L)'
;FKIWLPFPILAAAISLYLIIAPLIEEPSLAYLLATCIIFGGLLFYIPFVYLDWNLPFGIYNKIEIFCQKYFEVVPVSAQELKTE
;
A
#
# COMPACT_ATOMS: atom_id res chain seq x y z
N PHE A 1 20.63 17.15 -3.75
CA PHE A 1 21.59 16.18 -4.30
C PHE A 1 21.17 15.79 -5.70
N LYS A 2 22.06 15.87 -6.69
CA LYS A 2 21.77 15.45 -8.07
C LYS A 2 22.54 14.15 -8.34
N ILE A 3 21.83 13.03 -8.33
CA ILE A 3 22.39 11.72 -8.67
C ILE A 3 22.58 11.61 -10.18
N TRP A 4 23.63 10.90 -10.57
CA TRP A 4 23.89 10.56 -11.96
C TRP A 4 22.87 9.53 -12.46
N LEU A 5 22.12 9.87 -13.52
CA LEU A 5 20.96 9.13 -14.03
C LEU A 5 21.20 7.64 -14.39
N PRO A 6 22.39 7.19 -14.84
CA PRO A 6 22.64 5.77 -15.08
C PRO A 6 22.56 4.90 -13.82
N PHE A 7 22.84 5.47 -12.66
CA PHE A 7 22.84 4.76 -11.39
C PHE A 7 21.46 4.20 -10.98
N PRO A 8 20.37 5.01 -10.94
CA PRO A 8 19.04 4.47 -10.66
C PRO A 8 18.53 3.52 -11.74
N ILE A 9 18.94 3.70 -13.01
CA ILE A 9 18.56 2.78 -14.10
C ILE A 9 19.20 1.41 -13.88
N LEU A 10 20.49 1.37 -13.54
CA LEU A 10 21.19 0.12 -13.21
C LEU A 10 20.57 -0.55 -11.98
N ALA A 11 20.26 0.22 -10.94
CA ALA A 11 19.61 -0.30 -9.74
C ALA A 11 18.22 -0.89 -10.04
N ALA A 12 17.43 -0.23 -10.89
CA ALA A 12 16.13 -0.74 -11.34
C ALA A 12 16.28 -2.05 -12.15
N ALA A 13 17.27 -2.13 -13.04
CA ALA A 13 17.54 -3.34 -13.82
C ALA A 13 17.95 -4.53 -12.93
N ILE A 14 18.83 -4.30 -11.96
CA ILE A 14 19.23 -5.32 -10.98
C ILE A 14 18.02 -5.75 -10.14
N SER A 15 17.21 -4.80 -9.66
CA SER A 15 16.00 -5.10 -8.90
C SER A 15 15.02 -5.95 -9.70
N LEU A 16 14.85 -5.67 -10.99
CA LEU A 16 13.96 -6.45 -11.85
C LEU A 16 14.48 -7.88 -12.04
N TYR A 17 15.79 -8.04 -12.28
CA TYR A 17 16.41 -9.36 -12.40
C TYR A 17 16.23 -10.20 -11.12
N LEU A 18 16.44 -9.62 -9.94
CA LEU A 18 16.30 -10.32 -8.66
C LEU A 18 14.86 -10.73 -8.33
N ILE A 19 13.86 -10.09 -8.93
CA ILE A 19 12.45 -10.49 -8.79
C ILE A 19 12.13 -11.61 -9.78
N ILE A 20 12.59 -11.49 -11.04
CA ILE A 20 12.25 -12.43 -12.11
C ILE A 20 13.02 -13.75 -11.97
N ALA A 21 14.30 -13.71 -11.57
CA ALA A 21 15.15 -14.89 -11.45
C ALA A 21 14.56 -15.98 -10.52
N PRO A 22 14.26 -15.71 -9.23
CA PRO A 22 13.66 -16.72 -8.35
C PRO A 22 12.25 -17.13 -8.78
N LEU A 23 11.53 -16.27 -9.50
CA LEU A 23 10.18 -16.58 -10.00
C LEU A 23 10.19 -17.67 -11.07
N ILE A 24 11.24 -17.74 -11.89
CA ILE A 24 11.39 -18.75 -12.96
C ILE A 24 12.08 -20.00 -12.42
N GLU A 25 13.15 -19.83 -11.64
CA GLU A 25 14.00 -20.93 -11.20
C GLU A 25 13.34 -21.78 -10.11
N GLU A 26 12.71 -21.14 -9.12
CA GLU A 26 12.10 -21.82 -7.97
C GLU A 26 10.75 -21.18 -7.62
N PRO A 27 9.71 -21.43 -8.44
CA PRO A 27 8.39 -20.87 -8.19
C PRO A 27 7.80 -21.46 -6.89
N SER A 28 7.91 -20.71 -5.80
CA SER A 28 7.24 -21.02 -4.53
C SER A 28 5.83 -20.45 -4.48
N LEU A 29 4.90 -21.17 -3.85
CA LEU A 29 3.53 -20.71 -3.59
C LEU A 29 3.50 -19.37 -2.84
N ALA A 30 4.53 -19.07 -2.02
CA ALA A 30 4.63 -17.80 -1.33
C ALA A 30 4.71 -16.60 -2.29
N TYR A 31 5.45 -16.72 -3.40
CA TYR A 31 5.58 -15.65 -4.39
C TYR A 31 4.27 -15.42 -5.15
N LEU A 32 3.54 -16.50 -5.44
CA LEU A 32 2.22 -16.42 -6.08
C LEU A 32 1.23 -15.70 -5.17
N LEU A 33 1.14 -16.11 -3.91
CA LEU A 33 0.22 -15.49 -2.95
C LEU A 33 0.59 -14.03 -2.68
N ALA A 34 1.87 -13.70 -2.53
CA ALA A 34 2.31 -12.32 -2.37
C ALA A 34 1.88 -11.44 -3.57
N THR A 35 2.08 -11.95 -4.78
CA THR A 35 1.66 -11.27 -6.02
C THR A 35 0.14 -11.09 -6.05
N CYS A 36 -0.62 -12.14 -5.73
CA CYS A 36 -2.09 -12.08 -5.64
C CYS A 36 -2.58 -11.09 -4.58
N ILE A 37 -1.91 -10.95 -3.44
CA ILE A 37 -2.28 -9.97 -2.41
C ILE A 37 -2.00 -8.55 -2.91
N ILE A 38 -0.87 -8.31 -3.60
CA ILE A 38 -0.54 -7.00 -4.18
C ILE A 38 -1.59 -6.60 -5.22
N PHE A 39 -1.93 -7.51 -6.15
CA PHE A 39 -3.01 -7.27 -7.12
C PHE A 39 -4.39 -7.19 -6.46
N GLY A 40 -4.61 -7.94 -5.38
CA GLY A 40 -5.79 -7.82 -4.54
C GLY A 40 -5.92 -6.42 -3.95
N GLY A 41 -4.82 -5.82 -3.49
CA GLY A 41 -4.78 -4.43 -3.05
C GLY A 41 -5.25 -3.45 -4.15
N LEU A 42 -4.90 -3.72 -5.41
CA LEU A 42 -5.38 -2.93 -6.55
C LEU A 42 -6.90 -3.10 -6.77
N LEU A 43 -7.43 -4.31 -6.56
CA LEU A 43 -8.88 -4.57 -6.59
C LEU A 43 -9.62 -3.74 -5.54
N PHE A 44 -9.01 -3.44 -4.39
CA PHE A 44 -9.58 -2.54 -3.37
C PHE A 44 -9.33 -1.06 -3.71
N TYR A 45 -8.17 -0.72 -4.27
CA TYR A 45 -7.85 0.67 -4.64
C TYR A 45 -8.84 1.25 -5.67
N ILE A 46 -9.21 0.47 -6.69
CA ILE A 46 -10.08 0.96 -7.76
C ILE A 46 -11.46 1.40 -7.23
N PRO A 47 -12.27 0.58 -6.56
CA PRO A 47 -13.56 1.00 -6.04
C PRO A 47 -13.44 2.06 -4.95
N PHE A 48 -12.55 1.87 -3.96
CA PHE A 48 -12.56 2.72 -2.76
C PHE A 48 -11.82 4.05 -2.93
N VAL A 49 -10.80 4.12 -3.79
CA VAL A 49 -10.01 5.34 -3.98
C VAL A 49 -10.28 5.99 -5.32
N TYR A 50 -10.19 5.23 -6.42
CA TYR A 50 -10.33 5.81 -7.76
C TYR A 50 -11.78 6.19 -8.08
N LEU A 51 -12.74 5.34 -7.70
CA LEU A 51 -14.17 5.58 -7.94
C LEU A 51 -14.87 6.31 -6.78
N ASP A 52 -14.15 6.59 -5.68
CA ASP A 52 -14.69 7.18 -4.45
C ASP A 52 -15.98 6.47 -3.97
N TRP A 53 -15.98 5.13 -4.09
CA TRP A 53 -17.13 4.32 -3.71
C TRP A 53 -17.24 4.29 -2.19
N ASN A 54 -18.23 5.00 -1.67
CA ASN A 54 -18.59 4.97 -0.27
C ASN A 54 -19.42 3.72 0.04
N LEU A 55 -19.01 2.93 1.06
CA LEU A 55 -19.80 1.77 1.46
C LEU A 55 -21.18 2.24 1.95
N PRO A 56 -22.27 1.54 1.56
CA PRO A 56 -23.61 1.94 1.94
C PRO A 56 -23.80 1.89 3.47
N PHE A 57 -24.75 2.68 3.98
CA PHE A 57 -25.09 2.77 5.41
C PHE A 57 -24.03 3.40 6.34
N GLY A 58 -22.98 4.01 5.79
CA GLY A 58 -21.97 4.72 6.60
C GLY A 58 -21.24 3.81 7.59
N ILE A 59 -21.04 2.54 7.20
CA ILE A 59 -20.40 1.54 8.06
C ILE A 59 -18.96 1.90 8.43
N TYR A 60 -18.24 2.58 7.53
CA TYR A 60 -16.91 3.12 7.79
C TYR A 60 -16.92 4.04 9.03
N ASN A 61 -17.79 5.05 9.06
CA ASN A 61 -17.90 5.98 10.20
C ASN A 61 -18.25 5.28 11.51
N LYS A 62 -19.09 4.24 11.47
CA LYS A 62 -19.47 3.49 12.68
C LYS A 62 -18.29 2.72 13.26
N ILE A 63 -17.52 2.05 12.40
CA ILE A 63 -16.32 1.32 12.79
C ILE A 63 -15.25 2.30 13.31
N GLU A 64 -15.05 3.41 12.61
CA GLU A 64 -14.11 4.46 13.01
C GLU A 64 -14.44 5.00 14.41
N ILE A 65 -15.68 5.44 14.65
CA ILE A 65 -16.11 5.98 15.95
C ILE A 65 -16.05 4.92 17.05
N PHE A 66 -16.38 3.67 16.73
CA PHE A 66 -16.26 2.56 17.68
C PHE A 66 -14.81 2.37 18.13
N CYS A 67 -13.88 2.27 17.17
CA CYS A 67 -12.46 2.13 17.45
C CYS A 67 -11.90 3.36 18.20
N GLN A 68 -12.30 4.57 17.80
CA GLN A 68 -11.91 5.81 18.49
C GLN A 68 -12.30 5.80 19.97
N LYS A 69 -13.54 5.41 20.29
CA LYS A 69 -14.00 5.33 21.68
C LYS A 69 -13.36 4.17 22.44
N TYR A 70 -13.14 3.03 21.80
CA TYR A 70 -12.59 1.84 22.44
C TYR A 70 -11.11 2.00 22.83
N PHE A 71 -10.33 2.65 21.96
CA PHE A 71 -8.91 2.88 22.16
C PHE A 71 -8.58 4.29 22.68
N GLU A 72 -9.59 5.13 22.94
CA GLU A 72 -9.46 6.53 23.35
C GLU A 72 -8.53 7.37 22.44
N VAL A 73 -8.58 7.12 21.12
CA VAL A 73 -7.75 7.83 20.13
C VAL A 73 -8.52 8.98 19.50
N VAL A 74 -7.82 10.09 19.27
CA VAL A 74 -8.34 11.25 18.54
C VAL A 74 -7.60 11.41 17.22
N PRO A 75 -8.26 11.95 16.17
CA PRO A 75 -7.59 12.26 14.93
C PRO A 75 -6.54 13.35 15.17
N VAL A 76 -5.33 13.15 14.63
CA VAL A 76 -4.26 14.16 14.72
C VAL A 76 -4.65 15.37 13.88
N SER A 77 -4.59 16.55 14.47
CA SER A 77 -4.87 17.77 13.74
C SER A 77 -3.69 18.11 12.81
N ALA A 78 -3.99 18.64 11.62
CA ALA A 78 -2.95 19.01 10.65
C ALA A 78 -1.99 20.11 11.13
N GLN A 79 -2.29 20.76 12.27
CA GLN A 79 -1.46 21.78 12.90
C GLN A 79 -0.38 21.16 13.79
N GLU A 80 -0.70 20.10 14.53
CA GLU A 80 0.24 19.40 15.43
C GLU A 80 1.33 18.64 14.64
N LEU A 81 0.96 18.10 13.47
CA LEU A 81 1.84 17.33 12.57
C LEU A 81 2.95 18.17 11.88
N LYS A 82 2.89 19.50 11.96
CA LYS A 82 3.89 20.41 11.36
C LYS A 82 4.93 20.91 12.36
N THR A 83 4.72 20.64 13.65
CA THR A 83 5.54 21.13 14.76
C THR A 83 6.45 20.08 15.39
N GLU A 84 6.32 18.82 14.98
CA GLU A 84 7.25 17.71 15.30
C GLU A 84 8.27 17.49 14.18
#